data_AF-A0A5M5C2A6-F1
#
_entry.id   AF-A0A5M5C2A6-F1
#
_cell.length_a   1.000
_cell.length_b   1.000
_cell.length_c   1.000
_cell.angle_alpha   90.00
_cell.angle_beta   90.00
_cell.angle_gamma   90.00
#
_symmetry.space_group_name_H-M   'P 1'
#
loop_
_entity.id
_entity.type
_entity.pdbx_description
1 polymer ?
#
loop_
_entity_poly.entity_id
_entity_poly.type
_entity_poly.pdbx_seq_one_letter_code
_entity_poly.pdbx_strand_id
1 'polypeptide(L)'
;MRRIFYLLFLVLLGYSFDVKASDTVFIHETQIPVLIERQDNVLFYIRLDAKESKMLDEVVLDFSKSTNLADVQAIKLYYGGTEALQDQNKNRFAPVEYISSHRPGATLAANPSYSIKCAEVGPSEKVVLRGNYNLFPGVNFFWISLQMKTDASLHTKIVSDLHAVKVDGKELYCKFISPKDITHRMAVGVRHAGNDGSASFRIPGLVTTNKGTLLGVYDVRYNSSVDLQEYVDVGLSRSTDGGKSWEKMRLPLSFGEYGGLPKAQNGVGDPSILVDTQTNTVWVVAAWTHGMGNQRAWWSSHSGMDINHTAQLVLAKSTDDGKTWSKPINITEQVKDPSWYFLLQGPGRGITMSDGTLVFPTQFI
;
A
#
# COMPACT_ATOMS: atom_id res chain seq x y z
N MET A 1 -41.02 -17.12 -86.77
CA MET A 1 -39.71 -16.69 -86.25
C MET A 1 -39.80 -15.26 -85.72
N ARG A 2 -39.86 -15.08 -84.40
CA ARG A 2 -39.28 -13.93 -83.66
C ARG A 2 -39.52 -14.14 -82.16
N ARG A 3 -38.43 -14.34 -81.43
CA ARG A 3 -38.38 -14.51 -79.97
C ARG A 3 -38.50 -13.14 -79.30
N ILE A 4 -39.39 -13.01 -78.31
CA ILE A 4 -39.40 -11.91 -77.34
C ILE A 4 -38.95 -12.54 -76.02
N PHE A 5 -37.76 -12.17 -75.55
CA PHE A 5 -37.25 -12.57 -74.24
C PHE A 5 -37.68 -11.50 -73.22
N TYR A 6 -38.48 -11.90 -72.24
CA TYR A 6 -38.73 -11.11 -71.04
C TYR A 6 -37.54 -11.28 -70.09
N LEU A 7 -36.82 -10.19 -69.80
CA LEU A 7 -35.87 -10.11 -68.70
C LEU A 7 -36.64 -9.78 -67.41
N LEU A 8 -36.73 -10.75 -66.51
CA LEU A 8 -37.18 -10.55 -65.12
C LEU A 8 -36.00 -9.99 -64.31
N PHE A 9 -36.14 -8.75 -63.86
CA PHE A 9 -35.20 -8.08 -62.96
C PHE A 9 -35.55 -8.51 -61.51
N LEU A 10 -34.75 -9.40 -60.93
CA LEU A 10 -34.90 -9.82 -59.53
C LEU A 10 -34.07 -8.86 -58.66
N VAL A 11 -34.73 -7.88 -58.04
CA VAL A 11 -34.13 -7.01 -57.01
C VAL A 11 -34.07 -7.80 -55.71
N LEU A 12 -32.94 -8.45 -55.45
CA LEU A 12 -32.59 -8.94 -54.11
C LEU A 12 -32.13 -7.74 -53.27
N LEU A 13 -33.06 -7.19 -52.48
CA LEU A 13 -32.73 -6.31 -51.35
C LEU A 13 -31.91 -7.10 -50.34
N GLY A 14 -30.58 -6.97 -50.42
CA GLY A 14 -29.68 -7.38 -49.36
C GLY A 14 -29.93 -6.51 -48.14
N TYR A 15 -30.71 -7.01 -47.19
CA TYR A 15 -30.68 -6.51 -45.82
C TYR A 15 -29.33 -6.90 -45.22
N SER A 16 -28.35 -6.02 -45.35
CA SER A 16 -27.15 -6.05 -44.54
C SER A 16 -27.57 -5.76 -43.11
N PHE A 17 -27.77 -6.81 -42.32
CA PHE A 17 -27.78 -6.66 -40.87
C PHE A 17 -26.36 -6.30 -40.46
N ASP A 18 -26.10 -4.99 -40.27
CA ASP A 18 -24.94 -4.54 -39.50
C ASP A 18 -25.12 -5.06 -38.08
N VAL A 19 -24.56 -6.26 -37.81
CA VAL A 19 -24.38 -6.75 -36.45
C VAL A 19 -23.29 -5.88 -35.84
N LYS A 20 -23.69 -4.74 -35.28
CA LYS A 20 -22.77 -3.87 -34.54
C LYS A 20 -22.27 -4.63 -33.33
N ALA A 21 -20.95 -4.68 -33.18
CA ALA A 21 -20.32 -5.35 -32.05
C ALA A 21 -20.74 -4.66 -30.75
N SER A 22 -21.34 -5.41 -29.83
CA SER A 22 -21.67 -4.92 -28.50
C SER A 22 -20.41 -4.41 -27.79
N ASP A 23 -20.57 -3.36 -26.99
CA ASP A 23 -19.50 -2.86 -26.13
C ASP A 23 -19.00 -4.00 -25.22
N THR A 24 -17.69 -4.01 -24.94
CA THR A 24 -17.04 -5.02 -24.10
C THR A 24 -16.67 -4.39 -22.76
N VAL A 25 -16.93 -5.10 -21.66
CA VAL A 25 -16.49 -4.70 -20.33
C VAL A 25 -15.14 -5.34 -20.04
N PHE A 26 -14.14 -4.55 -19.67
CA PHE A 26 -12.82 -5.04 -19.28
C PHE A 26 -12.70 -5.04 -17.76
N ILE A 27 -12.24 -6.15 -17.19
CA ILE A 27 -12.13 -6.35 -15.74
C ILE A 27 -10.66 -6.59 -15.36
N HIS A 28 -10.22 -5.92 -14.31
CA HIS A 28 -8.92 -6.14 -13.67
C HIS A 28 -9.11 -6.26 -12.16
N GLU A 29 -8.94 -7.48 -11.64
CA GLU A 29 -8.91 -7.76 -10.20
C GLU A 29 -7.54 -7.41 -9.63
N THR A 30 -7.51 -6.76 -8.46
CA THR A 30 -6.26 -6.30 -7.86
C THR A 30 -5.51 -7.43 -7.13
N GLN A 31 -4.22 -7.24 -6.90
CA GLN A 31 -3.41 -8.11 -6.03
C GLN A 31 -2.63 -7.26 -5.03
N ILE A 32 -3.37 -6.49 -4.23
CA ILE A 32 -2.84 -5.59 -3.20
C ILE A 32 -3.39 -5.98 -1.82
N PRO A 33 -2.71 -5.62 -0.72
CA PRO A 33 -3.23 -5.88 0.62
C PRO A 33 -4.56 -5.16 0.85
N VAL A 34 -5.51 -5.86 1.46
CA VAL A 34 -6.76 -5.27 1.97
C VAL A 34 -6.50 -4.82 3.40
N LEU A 35 -6.40 -3.52 3.62
CA LEU A 35 -6.16 -2.97 4.95
C LEU A 35 -7.45 -3.03 5.78
N ILE A 36 -7.36 -3.66 6.95
CA ILE A 36 -8.51 -3.92 7.83
C ILE A 36 -9.13 -2.59 8.31
N GLU A 37 -8.29 -1.60 8.61
CA GLU A 37 -8.72 -0.31 9.13
C GLU A 37 -9.17 0.69 8.05
N ARG A 38 -8.98 0.36 6.76
CA ARG A 38 -9.43 1.21 5.67
C ARG A 38 -10.93 1.12 5.49
N GLN A 39 -11.55 2.27 5.22
CA GLN A 39 -12.93 2.37 4.81
C GLN A 39 -13.13 1.86 3.38
N ASP A 40 -12.10 1.92 2.55
CA ASP A 40 -12.13 1.46 1.16
C ASP A 40 -10.83 0.74 0.79
N ASN A 41 -10.95 -0.38 0.07
CA ASN A 41 -9.83 -1.08 -0.56
C ASN A 41 -10.26 -1.48 -1.97
N VAL A 42 -9.44 -1.20 -2.99
CA VAL A 42 -9.81 -1.51 -4.37
C VAL A 42 -9.72 -3.02 -4.61
N LEU A 43 -10.86 -3.64 -4.90
CA LEU A 43 -10.97 -5.07 -5.19
C LEU A 43 -10.93 -5.34 -6.71
N PHE A 44 -11.73 -4.60 -7.47
CA PHE A 44 -11.78 -4.68 -8.93
C PHE A 44 -11.76 -3.29 -9.56
N TYR A 45 -11.11 -3.19 -10.72
CA TYR A 45 -11.34 -2.13 -11.69
C TYR A 45 -12.18 -2.64 -12.85
N ILE A 46 -13.08 -1.80 -13.34
CA ILE A 46 -14.00 -2.07 -14.43
C ILE A 46 -13.87 -0.92 -15.44
N ARG A 47 -13.56 -1.25 -16.69
CA ARG A 47 -13.51 -0.29 -17.79
C ARG A 47 -14.53 -0.66 -18.86
N LEU A 48 -15.32 0.31 -19.30
CA LEU A 48 -16.27 0.17 -20.39
C LEU A 48 -16.07 1.34 -21.37
N ASP A 49 -15.80 1.05 -22.63
CA ASP A 49 -15.86 2.05 -23.70
C ASP A 49 -17.27 2.03 -24.29
N ALA A 50 -18.12 2.96 -23.85
CA ALA A 50 -19.54 3.03 -24.13
C ALA A 50 -19.79 3.75 -25.45
N LYS A 51 -19.78 3.01 -26.56
CA LYS A 51 -20.09 3.55 -27.89
C LYS A 51 -21.58 3.54 -28.15
N GLU A 52 -22.26 2.52 -27.66
CA GLU A 52 -23.72 2.34 -27.81
C GLU A 52 -24.44 2.27 -26.47
N SER A 53 -23.72 1.83 -25.43
CA SER A 53 -24.20 1.69 -24.07
C SER A 53 -24.55 3.04 -23.43
N LYS A 54 -25.66 3.12 -22.70
CA LYS A 54 -26.12 4.36 -22.06
C LYS A 54 -26.13 4.32 -20.54
N MET A 55 -26.36 3.17 -19.94
CA MET A 55 -26.47 3.03 -18.49
C MET A 55 -25.85 1.72 -18.00
N LEU A 56 -25.01 1.80 -16.98
CA LEU A 56 -24.62 0.63 -16.19
C LEU A 56 -25.68 0.40 -15.11
N ASP A 57 -26.40 -0.70 -15.19
CA ASP A 57 -27.49 -1.04 -14.26
C ASP A 57 -26.93 -1.63 -12.97
N GLU A 58 -26.18 -2.72 -13.09
CA GLU A 58 -25.67 -3.47 -11.95
C GLU A 58 -24.41 -4.29 -12.25
N VAL A 59 -23.65 -4.58 -11.18
CA VAL A 59 -22.53 -5.52 -11.18
C VAL A 59 -22.82 -6.62 -10.18
N VAL A 60 -22.63 -7.88 -10.59
CA VAL A 60 -22.87 -9.06 -9.77
C VAL A 60 -21.56 -9.75 -9.42
N LEU A 61 -21.35 -10.00 -8.14
CA LEU A 61 -20.18 -10.70 -7.59
C LEU A 61 -20.60 -11.98 -6.87
N ASP A 62 -19.70 -12.96 -6.90
CA ASP A 62 -19.78 -14.21 -6.16
C ASP A 62 -18.58 -14.33 -5.23
N PHE A 63 -18.85 -14.45 -3.93
CA PHE A 63 -17.89 -14.60 -2.85
C PHE A 63 -17.95 -16.00 -2.19
N SER A 64 -18.68 -16.95 -2.76
CA SER A 64 -18.89 -18.30 -2.19
C SER A 64 -17.59 -19.07 -1.88
N LYS A 65 -16.48 -18.71 -2.55
CA LYS A 65 -15.14 -19.29 -2.31
C LYS A 65 -14.37 -18.63 -1.15
N SER A 66 -14.90 -17.56 -0.55
CA SER A 66 -14.24 -16.84 0.56
C SER A 66 -14.32 -17.60 1.88
N THR A 67 -13.32 -17.45 2.75
CA THR A 67 -13.25 -18.26 3.99
C THR A 67 -14.10 -17.70 5.14
N ASN A 68 -14.35 -16.39 5.18
CA ASN A 68 -15.09 -15.74 6.28
C ASN A 68 -15.73 -14.41 5.85
N LEU A 69 -16.92 -14.48 5.23
CA LEU A 69 -17.65 -13.27 4.84
C LEU A 69 -18.22 -12.47 6.01
N ALA A 70 -18.30 -13.06 7.21
CA ALA A 70 -18.75 -12.35 8.40
C ALA A 70 -17.76 -11.24 8.82
N ASP A 71 -16.51 -11.29 8.37
CA ASP A 71 -15.50 -10.25 8.60
C ASP A 71 -15.63 -9.07 7.63
N VAL A 72 -16.43 -9.19 6.57
CA VAL A 72 -16.67 -8.10 5.61
C VAL A 72 -17.73 -7.15 6.19
N GLN A 73 -17.43 -5.86 6.16
CA GLN A 73 -18.34 -4.79 6.61
C GLN A 73 -19.23 -4.31 5.47
N ALA A 74 -18.64 -4.00 4.31
CA ALA A 74 -19.36 -3.44 3.18
C ALA A 74 -18.65 -3.71 1.86
N ILE A 75 -19.43 -3.81 0.79
CA ILE A 75 -18.97 -3.88 -0.59
C ILE A 75 -19.63 -2.73 -1.34
N LYS A 76 -18.84 -1.93 -2.07
CA LYS A 76 -19.31 -0.69 -2.68
C LYS A 76 -18.95 -0.65 -4.16
N LEU A 77 -19.82 -0.06 -4.97
CA LEU A 77 -19.54 0.30 -6.35
C LEU A 77 -19.29 1.80 -6.44
N TYR A 78 -18.19 2.17 -7.07
CA TYR A 78 -17.84 3.56 -7.34
C TYR A 78 -17.71 3.80 -8.85
N TYR A 79 -18.10 5.00 -9.28
CA TYR A 79 -17.80 5.54 -10.60
C TYR A 79 -16.62 6.51 -10.51
N GLY A 80 -15.59 6.28 -11.34
CA GLY A 80 -14.34 7.03 -11.39
C GLY A 80 -14.25 8.04 -12.53
N GLY A 81 -15.29 8.21 -13.35
CA GLY A 81 -15.29 9.16 -14.46
C GLY A 81 -14.84 8.55 -15.80
N THR A 82 -14.26 9.40 -16.65
CA THR A 82 -13.78 9.08 -18.01
C THR A 82 -12.28 9.27 -18.13
N GLU A 83 -11.72 9.01 -19.32
CA GLU A 83 -10.30 9.16 -19.65
C GLU A 83 -10.06 10.38 -20.55
N ALA A 84 -8.86 10.92 -20.49
CA ALA A 84 -8.41 11.93 -21.44
C ALA A 84 -8.34 11.35 -22.87
N LEU A 85 -8.75 12.12 -23.89
CA LEU A 85 -8.84 11.64 -25.27
C LEU A 85 -7.51 11.07 -25.80
N GLN A 86 -6.38 11.70 -25.46
CA GLN A 86 -5.05 11.25 -25.84
C GLN A 86 -4.62 9.92 -25.19
N ASP A 87 -5.31 9.48 -24.14
CA ASP A 87 -4.99 8.30 -23.35
C ASP A 87 -5.95 7.13 -23.58
N GLN A 88 -7.00 7.30 -24.41
CA GLN A 88 -8.02 6.26 -24.68
C GLN A 88 -7.43 4.90 -25.11
N ASN A 89 -6.34 4.93 -25.88
CA ASN A 89 -5.67 3.72 -26.40
C ASN A 89 -4.65 3.11 -25.44
N LYS A 90 -4.39 3.74 -24.29
CA LYS A 90 -3.42 3.25 -23.29
C LYS A 90 -3.97 2.12 -22.41
N ASN A 91 -5.25 1.77 -22.57
CA ASN A 91 -5.90 0.67 -21.85
C ASN A 91 -5.73 0.73 -20.32
N ARG A 92 -5.72 1.94 -19.75
CA ARG A 92 -5.73 2.13 -18.29
C ARG A 92 -7.05 1.64 -17.69
N PHE A 93 -7.04 1.36 -16.39
CA PHE A 93 -8.21 0.88 -15.64
C PHE A 93 -8.74 1.88 -14.61
N ALA A 94 -8.04 3.01 -14.45
CA ALA A 94 -8.45 4.14 -13.64
C ALA A 94 -7.79 5.40 -14.21
N PRO A 95 -8.43 6.58 -14.08
CA PRO A 95 -7.84 7.84 -14.52
C PRO A 95 -6.85 8.39 -13.48
N VAL A 96 -6.93 7.93 -12.23
CA VAL A 96 -6.13 8.40 -11.09
C VAL A 96 -6.09 7.32 -9.99
N GLU A 97 -5.17 7.44 -9.04
CA GLU A 97 -5.21 6.68 -7.79
C GLU A 97 -6.42 7.10 -6.94
N TYR A 98 -7.30 6.16 -6.60
CA TYR A 98 -8.54 6.45 -5.87
C TYR A 98 -8.34 6.63 -4.36
N ILE A 99 -7.37 5.94 -3.76
CA ILE A 99 -7.10 5.96 -2.31
C ILE A 99 -5.62 6.24 -2.12
N SER A 100 -5.29 7.41 -1.58
CA SER A 100 -3.89 7.79 -1.39
C SER A 100 -3.23 6.96 -0.28
N SER A 101 -1.94 6.67 -0.42
CA SER A 101 -1.08 6.26 0.70
C SER A 101 -0.16 7.37 1.21
N HIS A 102 -0.21 8.55 0.59
CA HIS A 102 0.79 9.61 0.78
C HIS A 102 0.21 10.91 1.34
N ARG A 103 -1.09 11.17 1.17
CA ARG A 103 -1.72 12.42 1.61
C ARG A 103 -1.97 12.37 3.13
N PRO A 104 -1.28 13.19 3.96
CA PRO A 104 -1.43 13.15 5.41
C PRO A 104 -2.88 13.31 5.85
N GLY A 105 -3.37 12.38 6.68
CA GLY A 105 -4.74 12.38 7.19
C GLY A 105 -5.83 11.95 6.20
N ALA A 106 -5.48 11.57 4.97
CA ALA A 106 -6.43 11.19 3.92
C ALA A 106 -6.03 9.89 3.20
N THR A 107 -5.62 8.87 3.98
CA THR A 107 -5.15 7.57 3.48
C THR A 107 -6.11 6.41 3.69
N LEU A 108 -7.22 6.63 4.41
CA LEU A 108 -8.11 5.57 4.91
C LEU A 108 -9.35 5.33 4.04
N ALA A 109 -9.75 6.30 3.22
CA ALA A 109 -10.96 6.24 2.42
C ALA A 109 -10.68 6.68 0.99
N ALA A 110 -11.58 6.31 0.07
CA ALA A 110 -11.53 6.81 -1.30
C ALA A 110 -11.63 8.33 -1.33
N ASN A 111 -10.86 8.98 -2.21
CA ASN A 111 -10.96 10.42 -2.40
C ASN A 111 -12.31 10.74 -3.09
N PRO A 112 -13.25 11.44 -2.42
CA PRO A 112 -14.57 11.69 -2.98
C PRO A 112 -14.55 12.59 -4.22
N SER A 113 -13.47 13.36 -4.46
CA SER A 113 -13.35 14.14 -5.69
C SER A 113 -13.08 13.28 -6.93
N TYR A 114 -12.60 12.04 -6.74
CA TYR A 114 -12.23 11.13 -7.83
C TYR A 114 -13.19 9.95 -7.97
N SER A 115 -14.12 9.76 -7.03
CA SER A 115 -14.97 8.57 -7.00
C SER A 115 -16.34 8.88 -6.41
N ILE A 116 -17.38 8.71 -7.23
CA ILE A 116 -18.77 8.84 -6.84
C ILE A 116 -19.28 7.47 -6.39
N LYS A 117 -19.76 7.34 -5.16
CA LYS A 117 -20.32 6.09 -4.66
C LYS A 117 -21.70 5.85 -5.28
N CYS A 118 -21.83 4.79 -6.08
CA CYS A 118 -23.06 4.44 -6.78
C CYS A 118 -23.95 3.49 -5.96
N ALA A 119 -23.33 2.52 -5.28
CA ALA A 119 -24.04 1.51 -4.49
C ALA A 119 -23.18 1.05 -3.31
N GLU A 120 -23.85 0.57 -2.26
CA GLU A 120 -23.23 -0.05 -1.09
C GLU A 120 -24.17 -1.11 -0.53
N VAL A 121 -23.62 -2.28 -0.22
CA VAL A 121 -24.35 -3.40 0.35
C VAL A 121 -23.52 -4.08 1.44
N GLY A 122 -24.20 -4.78 2.34
CA GLY A 122 -23.55 -5.66 3.31
C GLY A 122 -23.03 -6.96 2.68
N PRO A 123 -22.36 -7.81 3.48
CA PRO A 123 -21.80 -9.06 2.99
C PRO A 123 -22.89 -10.08 2.62
N SER A 124 -22.67 -10.77 1.50
CA SER A 124 -23.47 -11.90 1.02
C SER A 124 -22.58 -12.76 0.13
N GLU A 125 -22.89 -14.06 -0.02
CA GLU A 125 -22.19 -14.91 -1.00
C GLU A 125 -22.43 -14.38 -2.42
N LYS A 126 -23.67 -14.01 -2.74
CA LYS A 126 -24.00 -13.34 -4.00
C LYS A 126 -24.33 -11.89 -3.74
N VAL A 127 -23.56 -10.99 -4.35
CA VAL A 127 -23.68 -9.55 -4.17
C VAL A 127 -24.13 -8.91 -5.47
N VAL A 128 -25.15 -8.05 -5.38
CA VAL A 128 -25.65 -7.27 -6.52
C VAL A 128 -25.53 -5.79 -6.19
N LEU A 129 -24.62 -5.10 -6.87
CA LEU A 129 -24.40 -3.67 -6.74
C LEU A 129 -25.18 -2.94 -7.83
N ARG A 130 -26.31 -2.34 -7.48
CA ARG A 130 -27.18 -1.61 -8.42
C ARG A 130 -26.68 -0.17 -8.58
N GLY A 131 -25.94 0.09 -9.64
CA GLY A 131 -25.37 1.41 -9.93
C GLY A 131 -26.35 2.39 -10.58
N ASN A 132 -27.18 1.90 -11.51
CA ASN A 132 -28.09 2.70 -12.35
C ASN A 132 -27.45 4.03 -12.83
N TYR A 133 -26.23 3.92 -13.36
CA TYR A 133 -25.36 5.07 -13.61
C TYR A 133 -25.30 5.38 -15.10
N ASN A 134 -25.63 6.64 -15.48
CA ASN A 134 -25.54 7.09 -16.86
C ASN A 134 -24.08 7.14 -17.33
N LEU A 135 -23.82 6.52 -18.47
CA LEU A 135 -22.47 6.41 -19.04
C LEU A 135 -22.11 7.66 -19.83
N PHE A 136 -20.85 8.06 -19.71
CA PHE A 136 -20.24 9.03 -20.62
C PHE A 136 -20.11 8.39 -22.02
N PRO A 137 -20.35 9.13 -23.13
CA PRO A 137 -20.17 8.59 -24.49
C PRO A 137 -18.68 8.42 -24.81
N GLY A 138 -18.12 7.28 -24.39
CA GLY A 138 -16.70 6.95 -24.47
C GLY A 138 -16.25 6.08 -23.29
N VAL A 139 -14.99 6.24 -22.85
CA VAL A 139 -14.45 5.44 -21.73
C VAL A 139 -15.14 5.81 -20.41
N ASN A 140 -15.51 4.79 -19.66
CA ASN A 140 -16.07 4.87 -18.31
C ASN A 140 -15.27 3.98 -17.38
N PHE A 141 -14.96 4.49 -16.19
CA PHE A 141 -14.29 3.76 -15.13
C PHE A 141 -15.25 3.51 -13.98
N PHE A 142 -15.36 2.26 -13.56
CA PHE A 142 -15.96 1.87 -12.30
C PHE A 142 -14.96 1.05 -11.50
N TRP A 143 -15.18 0.96 -10.20
CA TRP A 143 -14.37 0.10 -9.35
C TRP A 143 -15.17 -0.37 -8.14
N ILE A 144 -14.77 -1.53 -7.62
CA ILE A 144 -15.41 -2.15 -6.46
C ILE A 144 -14.50 -1.96 -5.25
N SER A 145 -15.07 -1.44 -4.18
CA SER A 145 -14.42 -1.29 -2.88
C SER A 145 -14.83 -2.43 -1.95
N LEU A 146 -13.86 -2.97 -1.21
CA LEU A 146 -14.06 -3.90 -0.11
C LEU A 146 -13.68 -3.24 1.21
N GLN A 147 -14.61 -3.23 2.16
CA GLN A 147 -14.38 -2.76 3.52
C GLN A 147 -14.50 -3.93 4.50
N MET A 148 -13.49 -4.09 5.35
CA MET A 148 -13.48 -5.10 6.40
C MET A 148 -14.03 -4.50 7.71
N LYS A 149 -14.51 -5.36 8.60
CA LYS A 149 -14.73 -4.99 10.00
C LYS A 149 -13.38 -4.77 10.68
N THR A 150 -13.32 -3.81 11.61
CA THR A 150 -12.06 -3.43 12.27
C THR A 150 -11.48 -4.52 13.17
N ASP A 151 -12.28 -5.51 13.55
CA ASP A 151 -11.88 -6.68 14.34
C ASP A 151 -11.64 -7.94 13.50
N ALA A 152 -11.69 -7.84 12.16
CA ALA A 152 -11.45 -8.93 11.24
C ALA A 152 -10.12 -9.65 11.50
N SER A 153 -10.07 -10.95 11.16
CA SER A 153 -8.86 -11.74 11.30
C SER A 153 -7.84 -11.42 10.20
N LEU A 154 -6.55 -11.32 10.57
CA LEU A 154 -5.46 -11.26 9.59
C LEU A 154 -5.36 -12.51 8.70
N HIS A 155 -5.96 -13.63 9.13
CA HIS A 155 -5.98 -14.87 8.38
C HIS A 155 -7.15 -14.99 7.40
N THR A 156 -8.08 -14.02 7.41
CA THR A 156 -9.20 -14.00 6.47
C THR A 156 -8.69 -13.89 5.04
N LYS A 157 -9.26 -14.72 4.16
CA LYS A 157 -8.98 -14.75 2.73
C LYS A 157 -10.26 -14.46 1.99
N ILE A 158 -10.21 -13.46 1.12
CA ILE A 158 -11.32 -13.11 0.24
C ILE A 158 -10.97 -13.59 -1.15
N VAL A 159 -11.86 -14.39 -1.72
CA VAL A 159 -11.82 -14.87 -3.10
C VAL A 159 -13.17 -14.52 -3.69
N SER A 160 -13.15 -13.81 -4.82
CA SER A 160 -14.35 -13.30 -5.46
C SER A 160 -14.28 -13.46 -6.97
N ASP A 161 -15.40 -13.84 -7.58
CA ASP A 161 -15.57 -13.85 -9.02
C ASP A 161 -16.56 -12.74 -9.40
N LEU A 162 -16.20 -11.88 -10.36
CA LEU A 162 -17.15 -10.97 -10.97
C LEU A 162 -17.96 -11.77 -12.00
N HIS A 163 -19.25 -12.00 -11.73
CA HIS A 163 -20.06 -12.91 -12.51
C HIS A 163 -20.70 -12.25 -13.73
N ALA A 164 -21.25 -11.05 -13.55
CA ALA A 164 -22.00 -10.35 -14.59
C ALA A 164 -21.90 -8.83 -14.44
N VAL A 165 -21.90 -8.12 -15.58
CA VAL A 165 -22.14 -6.67 -15.65
C VAL A 165 -23.31 -6.43 -16.58
N LYS A 166 -24.34 -5.76 -16.05
CA LYS A 166 -25.57 -5.47 -16.77
C LYS A 166 -25.60 -4.01 -17.19
N VAL A 167 -25.83 -3.79 -18.47
CA VAL A 167 -25.84 -2.48 -19.14
C VAL A 167 -27.06 -2.43 -20.06
N ASP A 168 -27.84 -1.36 -19.97
CA ASP A 168 -29.09 -1.14 -20.72
C ASP A 168 -30.04 -2.37 -20.69
N GLY A 169 -30.16 -3.01 -19.52
CA GLY A 169 -31.01 -4.16 -19.31
C GLY A 169 -30.42 -5.50 -19.74
N LYS A 170 -29.20 -5.53 -20.31
CA LYS A 170 -28.56 -6.73 -20.88
C LYS A 170 -27.23 -7.03 -20.22
N GLU A 171 -26.92 -8.32 -20.07
CA GLU A 171 -25.59 -8.74 -19.63
C GLU A 171 -24.58 -8.59 -20.77
N LEU A 172 -23.48 -7.90 -20.52
CA LEU A 172 -22.40 -7.72 -21.51
C LEU A 172 -21.27 -8.72 -21.29
N TYR A 173 -20.56 -9.04 -22.39
CA TYR A 173 -19.36 -9.86 -22.34
C TYR A 173 -18.26 -9.16 -21.53
N CYS A 174 -17.75 -9.87 -20.52
CA CYS A 174 -16.67 -9.41 -19.65
C CYS A 174 -15.34 -10.06 -20.04
N LYS A 175 -14.37 -9.25 -20.45
CA LYS A 175 -12.99 -9.67 -20.71
C LYS A 175 -12.12 -9.43 -19.48
N PHE A 176 -11.68 -10.51 -18.85
CA PHE A 176 -10.77 -10.47 -17.70
C PHE A 176 -9.33 -10.36 -18.17
N ILE A 177 -8.60 -9.40 -17.61
CA ILE A 177 -7.17 -9.18 -17.88
C ILE A 177 -6.29 -9.76 -16.75
N SER A 178 -6.83 -9.87 -15.54
CA SER A 178 -6.19 -10.51 -14.40
C SER A 178 -6.32 -12.04 -14.45
N PRO A 179 -5.43 -12.79 -13.77
CA PRO A 179 -5.61 -14.22 -13.51
C PRO A 179 -6.90 -14.53 -12.77
N LYS A 180 -7.35 -15.79 -12.84
CA LYS A 180 -8.48 -16.30 -12.05
C LYS A 180 -8.04 -16.69 -10.64
N ASP A 181 -9.02 -16.83 -9.75
CA ASP A 181 -8.87 -17.36 -8.39
C ASP A 181 -7.83 -16.60 -7.54
N ILE A 182 -7.80 -15.27 -7.68
CA ILE A 182 -6.95 -14.40 -6.86
C ILE A 182 -7.42 -14.48 -5.40
N THR A 183 -6.45 -14.65 -4.49
CA THR A 183 -6.68 -14.61 -3.05
C THR A 183 -6.24 -13.27 -2.48
N HIS A 184 -7.20 -12.46 -2.06
CA HIS A 184 -6.97 -11.20 -1.36
C HIS A 184 -6.67 -11.47 0.11
N ARG A 185 -5.62 -10.82 0.62
CA ARG A 185 -5.10 -11.03 1.98
C ARG A 185 -5.22 -9.77 2.80
N MET A 186 -5.57 -9.95 4.06
CA MET A 186 -5.73 -8.86 5.01
C MET A 186 -4.37 -8.36 5.50
N ALA A 187 -4.30 -7.08 5.81
CA ALA A 187 -3.15 -6.45 6.44
C ALA A 187 -3.60 -5.32 7.37
N VAL A 188 -2.67 -4.88 8.22
CA VAL A 188 -2.83 -3.67 9.04
C VAL A 188 -1.83 -2.64 8.54
N GLY A 189 -2.30 -1.44 8.19
CA GLY A 189 -1.43 -0.31 7.98
C GLY A 189 -0.89 0.19 9.31
N VAL A 190 0.23 -0.40 9.76
CA VAL A 190 0.81 -0.10 11.07
C VAL A 190 1.02 1.40 11.24
N ARG A 191 1.58 2.09 10.24
CA ARG A 191 1.72 3.54 10.14
C ARG A 191 1.19 4.04 8.80
N HIS A 192 0.45 5.15 8.83
CA HIS A 192 -0.02 5.88 7.65
C HIS A 192 0.62 7.27 7.59
N ALA A 193 0.72 7.85 6.39
CA ALA A 193 1.16 9.24 6.22
C ALA A 193 0.32 10.20 7.09
N GLY A 194 0.99 11.06 7.85
CA GLY A 194 0.36 12.00 8.79
C GLY A 194 0.07 11.45 10.19
N ASN A 195 0.24 10.14 10.45
CA ASN A 195 0.12 9.63 11.81
C ASN A 195 1.13 10.32 12.74
N ASP A 196 0.71 10.61 13.97
CA ASP A 196 1.53 11.23 15.01
C ASP A 196 2.25 12.54 14.58
N GLY A 197 1.69 13.25 13.58
CA GLY A 197 2.26 14.50 13.05
C GLY A 197 3.44 14.31 12.10
N SER A 198 3.79 13.09 11.73
CA SER A 198 4.88 12.80 10.79
C SER A 198 4.37 12.76 9.35
N ALA A 199 5.03 13.45 8.42
CA ALA A 199 4.69 13.41 7.00
C ALA A 199 4.80 11.99 6.44
N SER A 200 5.85 11.23 6.82
CA SER A 200 6.05 9.87 6.32
C SER A 200 6.75 8.95 7.32
N PHE A 201 6.71 7.65 7.01
CA PHE A 201 7.39 6.58 7.75
C PHE A 201 8.05 5.65 6.74
N ARG A 202 9.29 5.25 6.97
CA ARG A 202 10.07 4.42 6.04
C ARG A 202 10.98 3.44 6.78
N ILE A 203 11.63 2.56 6.03
CA ILE A 203 12.72 1.68 6.46
C ILE A 203 12.31 0.70 7.58
N PRO A 204 11.50 -0.33 7.24
CA PRO A 204 10.96 -1.25 8.24
C PRO A 204 11.99 -2.27 8.72
N GLY A 205 12.04 -2.46 10.04
CA GLY A 205 12.64 -3.63 10.69
C GLY A 205 11.60 -4.37 11.52
N LEU A 206 11.63 -5.70 11.56
CA LEU A 206 10.64 -6.50 12.30
C LEU A 206 11.28 -7.72 12.96
N VAL A 207 11.02 -7.88 14.25
CA VAL A 207 11.42 -9.05 15.05
C VAL A 207 10.26 -9.59 15.89
N THR A 208 10.42 -10.82 16.33
CA THR A 208 9.57 -11.45 17.34
C THR A 208 10.44 -11.73 18.57
N THR A 209 10.02 -11.29 19.75
CA THR A 209 10.72 -11.58 21.00
C THR A 209 10.49 -13.02 21.44
N ASN A 210 11.24 -13.50 22.43
CA ASN A 210 11.05 -14.83 23.01
C ASN A 210 9.63 -15.02 23.60
N LYS A 211 8.91 -13.93 23.86
CA LYS A 211 7.53 -13.94 24.38
C LYS A 211 6.46 -13.91 23.29
N GLY A 212 6.85 -13.94 22.01
CA GLY A 212 5.93 -13.83 20.88
C GLY A 212 5.50 -12.40 20.54
N THR A 213 6.01 -11.39 21.25
CA THR A 213 5.75 -9.98 20.95
C THR A 213 6.38 -9.60 19.61
N LEU A 214 5.65 -8.91 18.75
CA LEU A 214 6.18 -8.29 17.54
C LEU A 214 6.67 -6.87 17.85
N LEU A 215 7.88 -6.55 17.39
CA LEU A 215 8.46 -5.21 17.47
C LEU A 215 8.84 -4.77 16.06
N GLY A 216 8.13 -3.76 15.56
CA GLY A 216 8.38 -3.13 14.27
C GLY A 216 9.05 -1.76 14.45
N VAL A 217 10.24 -1.58 13.90
CA VAL A 217 10.95 -0.28 13.88
C VAL A 217 10.91 0.36 12.51
N TYR A 218 11.02 1.68 12.46
CA TYR A 218 10.98 2.47 11.24
C TYR A 218 11.49 3.89 11.47
N ASP A 219 11.88 4.58 10.42
CA ASP A 219 12.06 6.02 10.43
C ASP A 219 10.72 6.73 10.65
N VAL A 220 10.74 7.76 11.50
CA VAL A 220 9.68 8.76 11.64
C VAL A 220 10.19 10.04 10.99
N ARG A 221 9.79 10.28 9.73
CA ARG A 221 10.30 11.40 8.92
C ARG A 221 9.29 12.53 8.92
N TYR A 222 9.51 13.50 9.82
CA TYR A 222 8.48 14.46 10.20
C TYR A 222 8.12 15.42 9.07
N ASN A 223 9.12 15.98 8.37
CA ASN A 223 8.86 17.06 7.41
C ASN A 223 8.55 16.55 5.99
N SER A 224 9.15 15.43 5.58
CA SER A 224 8.95 14.87 4.23
C SER A 224 9.38 13.39 4.16
N SER A 225 9.45 12.81 2.96
CA SER A 225 9.94 11.45 2.72
C SER A 225 11.43 11.36 2.39
N VAL A 226 12.15 12.49 2.40
CA VAL A 226 13.59 12.54 2.08
C VAL A 226 14.41 11.75 3.12
N ASP A 227 15.57 11.23 2.72
CA ASP A 227 16.45 10.44 3.60
C ASP A 227 17.12 11.29 4.70
N LEU A 228 18.15 10.80 5.37
CA LEU A 228 19.02 11.66 6.18
C LEU A 228 19.89 12.54 5.27
N GLN A 229 20.29 13.75 5.64
CA GLN A 229 19.94 14.46 6.87
C GLN A 229 18.52 15.05 6.81
N GLU A 230 17.79 15.00 7.93
CA GLU A 230 16.48 15.64 8.13
C GLU A 230 16.06 15.49 9.61
N TYR A 231 14.87 15.99 9.99
CA TYR A 231 14.24 15.70 11.27
C TYR A 231 13.65 14.30 11.18
N VAL A 232 14.47 13.33 11.60
CA VAL A 232 14.13 11.90 11.63
C VAL A 232 14.41 11.33 13.00
N ASP A 233 13.43 10.62 13.56
CA ASP A 233 13.63 9.76 14.73
C ASP A 233 13.47 8.29 14.33
N VAL A 234 13.93 7.36 15.18
CA VAL A 234 13.56 5.95 15.07
C VAL A 234 12.30 5.71 15.90
N GLY A 235 11.24 5.29 15.24
CA GLY A 235 9.98 4.90 15.84
C GLY A 235 9.89 3.39 16.05
N LEU A 236 9.03 2.98 16.98
CA LEU A 236 8.69 1.57 17.22
C LEU A 236 7.21 1.39 17.49
N SER A 237 6.62 0.42 16.80
CA SER A 237 5.30 -0.15 17.10
C SER A 237 5.46 -1.54 17.72
N ARG A 238 4.69 -1.81 18.78
CA ARG A 238 4.72 -3.08 19.55
C ARG A 238 3.36 -3.77 19.48
N SER A 239 3.34 -5.07 19.21
CA SER A 239 2.11 -5.89 19.20
C SER A 239 2.30 -7.16 20.03
N THR A 240 1.28 -7.52 20.81
CA THR A 240 1.24 -8.74 21.64
C THR A 240 0.19 -9.75 21.18
N ASP A 241 -0.43 -9.52 20.02
CA ASP A 241 -1.54 -10.30 19.50
C ASP A 241 -1.29 -10.75 18.04
N GLY A 242 -0.02 -10.97 17.70
CA GLY A 242 0.38 -11.45 16.37
C GLY A 242 0.24 -10.39 15.26
N GLY A 243 0.22 -9.10 15.61
CA GLY A 243 0.15 -8.00 14.67
C GLY A 243 -1.27 -7.52 14.36
N LYS A 244 -2.29 -8.05 15.05
CA LYS A 244 -3.69 -7.63 14.89
C LYS A 244 -3.89 -6.20 15.38
N SER A 245 -3.32 -5.86 16.53
CA SER A 245 -3.29 -4.50 17.05
C SER A 245 -1.88 -4.09 17.44
N TRP A 246 -1.63 -2.78 17.40
CA TRP A 246 -0.33 -2.19 17.70
C TRP A 246 -0.51 -1.09 18.74
N GLU A 247 0.34 -1.12 19.77
CA GLU A 247 0.36 -0.12 20.82
C GLU A 247 0.75 1.28 20.28
N LYS A 248 0.58 2.30 21.12
CA LYS A 248 1.07 3.65 20.84
C LYS A 248 2.57 3.62 20.46
N MET A 249 2.91 4.37 19.42
CA MET A 249 4.29 4.50 18.94
C MET A 249 5.22 4.98 20.06
N ARG A 250 6.41 4.36 20.10
CA ARG A 250 7.55 4.75 20.95
C ARG A 250 8.68 5.29 20.09
N LEU A 251 9.62 6.01 20.70
CA LEU A 251 10.82 6.55 20.04
C LEU A 251 12.09 5.99 20.71
N PRO A 252 12.58 4.79 20.32
CA PRO A 252 13.82 4.24 20.87
C PRO A 252 15.03 5.16 20.73
N LEU A 253 15.14 5.91 19.63
CA LEU A 253 16.23 6.84 19.37
C LEU A 253 15.66 8.16 18.84
N SER A 254 15.99 9.25 19.54
CA SER A 254 15.69 10.63 19.16
C SER A 254 16.73 11.56 19.78
N PHE A 255 17.25 12.50 19.01
CA PHE A 255 18.34 13.39 19.44
C PHE A 255 17.92 14.85 19.58
N GLY A 256 16.73 15.23 19.10
CA GLY A 256 16.18 16.58 19.27
C GLY A 256 17.18 17.67 18.85
N GLU A 257 17.40 18.65 19.74
CA GLU A 257 18.28 19.80 19.48
C GLU A 257 19.68 19.61 20.08
N TYR A 258 20.20 18.37 20.04
CA TYR A 258 21.53 18.06 20.57
C TYR A 258 22.59 19.00 20.00
N GLY A 259 23.52 19.45 20.86
CA GLY A 259 24.57 20.39 20.48
C GLY A 259 24.08 21.81 20.14
N GLY A 260 22.80 22.12 20.38
CA GLY A 260 22.20 23.40 20.02
C GLY A 260 21.86 23.54 18.53
N LEU A 261 21.98 22.46 17.75
CA LEU A 261 21.58 22.45 16.34
C LEU A 261 20.07 22.16 16.20
N PRO A 262 19.41 22.66 15.14
CA PRO A 262 18.01 22.32 14.87
C PRO A 262 17.78 20.81 14.79
N LYS A 263 16.56 20.35 15.12
CA LYS A 263 16.20 18.92 15.05
C LYS A 263 16.46 18.29 13.68
N ALA A 264 16.29 19.07 12.61
CA ALA A 264 16.54 18.62 11.25
C ALA A 264 18.03 18.42 10.91
N GLN A 265 18.93 18.75 11.83
CA GLN A 265 20.37 18.51 11.76
C GLN A 265 20.83 17.51 12.82
N ASN A 266 19.91 16.69 13.32
CA ASN A 266 20.13 15.66 14.35
C ASN A 266 19.34 14.38 14.03
N GLY A 267 19.07 14.11 12.75
CA GLY A 267 18.30 12.94 12.34
C GLY A 267 19.00 11.62 12.72
N VAL A 268 18.20 10.65 13.16
CA VAL A 268 18.64 9.26 13.37
C VAL A 268 17.70 8.32 12.62
N GLY A 269 18.25 7.44 11.79
CA GLY A 269 17.44 6.64 10.88
C GLY A 269 18.13 5.37 10.36
N ASP A 270 17.46 4.78 9.39
CA ASP A 270 17.75 3.48 8.77
C ASP A 270 17.80 2.30 9.76
N PRO A 271 16.86 2.18 10.72
CA PRO A 271 17.02 1.31 11.87
C PRO A 271 17.14 -0.17 11.49
N SER A 272 17.93 -0.89 12.28
CA SER A 272 17.98 -2.35 12.29
C SER A 272 17.74 -2.86 13.71
N ILE A 273 16.91 -3.88 13.86
CA ILE A 273 16.51 -4.43 15.17
C ILE A 273 16.90 -5.90 15.30
N LEU A 274 17.33 -6.34 16.48
CA LEU A 274 17.51 -7.76 16.80
C LEU A 274 17.04 -8.08 18.20
N VAL A 275 16.78 -9.37 18.43
CA VAL A 275 16.53 -9.94 19.77
C VAL A 275 17.70 -10.84 20.08
N ASP A 276 18.35 -10.58 21.22
CA ASP A 276 19.23 -11.54 21.87
C ASP A 276 18.35 -12.67 22.40
N THR A 277 18.40 -13.83 21.75
CA THR A 277 17.54 -14.96 22.11
C THR A 277 17.94 -15.63 23.41
N GLN A 278 19.15 -15.37 23.93
CA GLN A 278 19.62 -15.91 25.20
C GLN A 278 19.04 -15.13 26.38
N THR A 279 18.85 -13.82 26.23
CA THR A 279 18.43 -12.93 27.33
C THR A 279 17.08 -12.26 27.12
N ASN A 280 16.50 -12.34 25.93
CA ASN A 280 15.37 -11.54 25.44
C ASN A 280 15.62 -10.02 25.46
N THR A 281 16.89 -9.59 25.54
CA THR A 281 17.25 -8.18 25.35
C THR A 281 17.04 -7.83 23.88
N VAL A 282 16.35 -6.72 23.62
CA VAL A 282 16.13 -6.21 22.27
C VAL A 282 17.12 -5.08 22.02
N TRP A 283 17.75 -5.09 20.86
CA TRP A 283 18.70 -4.06 20.42
C TRP A 283 18.19 -3.40 19.15
N VAL A 284 18.30 -2.08 19.09
CA VAL A 284 18.10 -1.27 17.89
C VAL A 284 19.39 -0.54 17.61
N VAL A 285 19.87 -0.64 16.37
CA VAL A 285 21.00 0.13 15.85
C VAL A 285 20.51 1.08 14.76
N ALA A 286 21.04 2.30 14.74
CA ALA A 286 20.71 3.30 13.73
C ALA A 286 21.91 4.23 13.46
N ALA A 287 21.83 4.98 12.37
CA ALA A 287 22.81 5.99 12.01
C ALA A 287 22.31 7.37 12.46
N TRP A 288 23.04 8.01 13.36
CA TRP A 288 22.79 9.39 13.78
C TRP A 288 23.66 10.36 12.99
N THR A 289 23.05 11.31 12.31
CA THR A 289 23.71 12.35 11.52
C THR A 289 23.56 13.70 12.20
N HIS A 290 24.68 14.37 12.46
CA HIS A 290 24.72 15.68 13.12
C HIS A 290 25.24 16.76 12.16
N GLY A 291 24.61 17.93 12.13
CA GLY A 291 24.95 19.01 11.20
C GLY A 291 24.52 18.68 9.78
N MET A 292 25.46 18.65 8.82
CA MET A 292 25.25 18.34 7.39
C MET A 292 24.28 19.28 6.63
N GLY A 293 23.82 20.37 7.26
CA GLY A 293 22.81 21.25 6.68
C GLY A 293 21.51 20.51 6.40
N ASN A 294 21.02 20.55 5.15
CA ASN A 294 19.88 19.76 4.69
C ASN A 294 20.24 18.88 3.48
N GLN A 295 21.52 18.52 3.37
CA GLN A 295 22.03 17.65 2.31
C GLN A 295 21.91 16.17 2.69
N ARG A 296 22.04 15.26 1.72
CA ARG A 296 21.90 13.83 2.04
C ARG A 296 23.17 13.32 2.73
N ALA A 297 23.00 12.58 3.81
CA ALA A 297 24.09 12.05 4.62
C ALA A 297 25.04 11.16 3.81
N TRP A 298 24.51 10.47 2.79
CA TRP A 298 25.29 9.61 1.88
C TRP A 298 26.51 10.29 1.25
N TRP A 299 26.46 11.60 1.02
CA TRP A 299 27.61 12.39 0.50
C TRP A 299 28.01 13.57 1.40
N SER A 300 27.43 13.64 2.60
CA SER A 300 27.70 14.72 3.56
C SER A 300 28.37 14.22 4.84
N SER A 301 28.38 12.90 5.06
CA SER A 301 29.27 12.26 6.03
C SER A 301 30.67 12.14 5.42
N HIS A 302 31.69 12.45 6.21
CA HIS A 302 33.09 12.45 5.79
C HIS A 302 33.94 11.52 6.65
N SER A 303 35.19 11.29 6.22
CA SER A 303 36.21 10.63 7.02
C SER A 303 36.41 11.33 8.36
N GLY A 304 36.84 10.58 9.37
CA GLY A 304 36.94 11.04 10.76
C GLY A 304 36.21 10.11 11.71
N MET A 305 36.10 10.51 12.97
CA MET A 305 35.46 9.71 14.03
C MET A 305 34.43 10.52 14.82
N ASP A 306 34.67 11.81 15.01
CA ASP A 306 33.77 12.65 15.79
C ASP A 306 32.48 13.00 15.05
N ILE A 307 31.51 13.42 15.85
CA ILE A 307 30.15 13.74 15.43
C ILE A 307 30.05 14.93 14.46
N ASN A 308 31.03 15.83 14.43
CA ASN A 308 31.00 17.00 13.56
C ASN A 308 31.46 16.68 12.13
N HIS A 309 32.08 15.53 11.92
CA HIS A 309 32.64 15.11 10.63
C HIS A 309 31.93 13.89 10.03
N THR A 310 31.58 12.90 10.86
CA THR A 310 31.04 11.61 10.39
C THR A 310 29.80 11.19 11.16
N ALA A 311 28.91 10.46 10.49
CA ALA A 311 27.74 9.87 11.12
C ALA A 311 28.14 8.89 12.24
N GLN A 312 27.30 8.83 13.27
CA GLN A 312 27.55 8.05 14.48
C GLN A 312 26.68 6.78 14.48
N LEU A 313 27.30 5.62 14.70
CA LEU A 313 26.59 4.35 14.87
C LEU A 313 26.13 4.22 16.33
N VAL A 314 24.82 4.30 16.54
CA VAL A 314 24.22 4.36 17.88
C VAL A 314 23.28 3.19 18.13
N LEU A 315 23.31 2.68 19.36
CA LEU A 315 22.44 1.62 19.85
C LEU A 315 21.46 2.15 20.90
N ALA A 316 20.27 1.55 20.98
CA ALA A 316 19.44 1.55 22.16
C ALA A 316 19.02 0.12 22.48
N LYS A 317 18.82 -0.20 23.76
CA LYS A 317 18.37 -1.52 24.19
C LYS A 317 17.13 -1.47 25.07
N SER A 318 16.34 -2.53 25.00
CA SER A 318 15.22 -2.80 25.88
C SER A 318 15.42 -4.15 26.58
N THR A 319 15.23 -4.17 27.90
CA THR A 319 15.28 -5.40 28.72
C THR A 319 13.91 -5.79 29.26
N ASP A 320 12.86 -5.09 28.82
CA ASP A 320 11.48 -5.24 29.29
C ASP A 320 10.50 -5.53 28.15
N ASP A 321 10.98 -6.28 27.14
CA ASP A 321 10.21 -6.75 25.99
C ASP A 321 9.72 -5.61 25.07
N GLY A 322 10.57 -4.61 24.86
CA GLY A 322 10.34 -3.48 23.95
C GLY A 322 9.49 -2.35 24.53
N LYS A 323 9.23 -2.34 25.85
CA LYS A 323 8.35 -1.34 26.49
C LYS A 323 9.08 -0.04 26.77
N THR A 324 10.30 -0.10 27.27
CA THR A 324 11.19 1.05 27.52
C THR A 324 12.54 0.85 26.86
N TRP A 325 13.22 1.95 26.57
CA TRP A 325 14.49 1.97 25.82
C TRP A 325 15.54 2.77 26.59
N SER A 326 16.78 2.29 26.56
CA SER A 326 17.92 2.99 27.17
C SER A 326 18.20 4.33 26.49
N LYS A 327 19.03 5.16 27.13
CA LYS A 327 19.72 6.23 26.41
C LYS A 327 20.59 5.66 25.28
N PRO A 328 20.89 6.45 24.22
CA PRO A 328 21.77 6.00 23.14
C PRO A 328 23.15 5.58 23.64
N ILE A 329 23.70 4.52 23.05
CA ILE A 329 25.04 3.99 23.28
C ILE A 329 25.80 4.16 21.96
N ASN A 330 26.79 5.05 21.92
CA ASN A 330 27.59 5.27 20.72
C ASN A 330 28.70 4.21 20.64
N ILE A 331 28.73 3.46 19.53
CA ILE A 331 29.71 2.40 19.29
C ILE A 331 30.65 2.73 18.13
N THR A 332 30.61 3.94 17.58
CA THR A 332 31.40 4.35 16.41
C THR A 332 32.89 4.05 16.60
N GLU A 333 33.47 4.41 17.74
CA GLU A 333 34.89 4.17 18.06
C GLU A 333 35.27 2.69 18.13
N GLN A 334 34.31 1.78 18.32
CA GLN A 334 34.60 0.35 18.44
C GLN A 334 34.77 -0.31 17.07
N VAL A 335 34.10 0.20 16.03
CA VAL A 335 33.91 -0.54 14.77
C VAL A 335 34.18 0.27 13.50
N LYS A 336 34.31 1.59 13.59
CA LYS A 336 34.53 2.45 12.42
C LYS A 336 36.02 2.63 12.14
N ASP A 337 36.41 2.44 10.88
CA ASP A 337 37.70 2.94 10.39
C ASP A 337 37.63 4.47 10.17
N PRO A 338 38.58 5.26 10.71
CA PRO A 338 38.64 6.70 10.48
C PRO A 338 38.67 7.11 9.01
N SER A 339 39.16 6.27 8.09
CA SER A 339 39.21 6.60 6.66
C SER A 339 37.86 6.48 5.96
N TRP A 340 36.89 5.74 6.52
CA TRP A 340 35.56 5.59 5.92
C TRP A 340 34.77 6.88 6.03
N TYR A 341 34.06 7.25 4.97
CA TYR A 341 33.19 8.41 4.94
C TYR A 341 31.93 8.20 5.76
N PHE A 342 31.38 6.99 5.72
CA PHE A 342 30.14 6.67 6.40
C PHE A 342 30.14 5.19 6.78
N LEU A 343 29.92 4.88 8.06
CA LEU A 343 29.56 3.54 8.54
C LEU A 343 28.12 3.58 9.06
N LEU A 344 27.30 2.62 8.63
CA LEU A 344 25.96 2.40 9.15
C LEU A 344 25.57 0.92 9.12
N GLN A 345 24.52 0.57 9.85
CA GLN A 345 23.85 -0.72 9.75
C GLN A 345 23.21 -0.93 8.36
N GLY A 346 23.06 -2.19 7.98
CA GLY A 346 22.07 -2.59 6.98
C GLY A 346 20.67 -2.49 7.60
N PRO A 347 19.75 -1.71 7.03
CA PRO A 347 18.42 -1.53 7.60
C PRO A 347 17.63 -2.84 7.63
N GLY A 348 16.72 -2.97 8.60
CA GLY A 348 15.87 -4.15 8.74
C GLY A 348 16.09 -4.88 10.06
N ARG A 349 16.80 -6.01 10.03
CA ARG A 349 17.04 -6.80 11.25
C ARG A 349 18.40 -7.50 11.30
N GLY A 350 18.85 -7.73 12.53
CA GLY A 350 19.95 -8.66 12.84
C GLY A 350 19.45 -10.03 13.31
N ILE A 351 20.38 -10.83 13.82
CA ILE A 351 20.16 -12.20 14.33
C ILE A 351 20.97 -12.47 15.60
N THR A 352 20.55 -13.50 16.33
CA THR A 352 21.41 -14.22 17.30
C THR A 352 21.82 -15.54 16.67
N MET A 353 23.13 -15.81 16.62
CA MET A 353 23.69 -17.07 16.15
C MET A 353 23.46 -18.17 17.19
N SER A 354 23.60 -19.44 16.78
CA SER A 354 23.41 -20.59 17.67
C SER A 354 24.39 -20.64 18.85
N ASP A 355 25.52 -19.95 18.75
CA ASP A 355 26.53 -19.83 19.82
C ASP A 355 26.31 -18.61 20.74
N GLY A 356 25.25 -17.81 20.51
CA GLY A 356 24.95 -16.59 21.25
C GLY A 356 25.56 -15.32 20.67
N THR A 357 26.34 -15.39 19.59
CA THR A 357 26.88 -14.20 18.93
C THR A 357 25.76 -13.37 18.32
N LEU A 358 25.74 -12.05 18.60
CA LEU A 358 24.80 -11.11 18.02
C LEU A 358 25.37 -10.51 16.73
N VAL A 359 24.59 -10.51 15.65
CA VAL A 359 25.05 -10.05 14.34
C VAL A 359 24.08 -9.05 13.75
N PHE A 360 24.57 -7.85 13.45
CA PHE A 360 23.93 -6.89 12.57
C PHE A 360 24.68 -6.83 11.24
N PRO A 361 23.98 -6.82 10.08
CA PRO A 361 24.61 -6.43 8.83
C PRO A 361 25.03 -4.95 8.89
N THR A 362 26.13 -4.60 8.23
CA THR A 362 26.63 -3.22 8.13
C THR A 362 27.06 -2.90 6.70
N GLN A 363 27.25 -1.62 6.41
CA GLN A 363 27.76 -1.11 5.15
C GLN A 363 28.63 0.12 5.42
N PHE A 364 29.68 0.30 4.63
CA PHE A 364 30.57 1.45 4.72
C PHE A 364 31.04 1.90 3.33
N ILE A 365 31.34 3.19 3.20
CA ILE A 365 31.87 3.83 1.98
C ILE A 365 33.09 4.70 2.28
#